data_AF-A0A1Q8IKY2-F1
#
_entry.id   AF-A0A1Q8IKY2-F1
#
_cell.length_a   1.000
_cell.length_b   1.000
_cell.length_c   1.000
_cell.angle_alpha   90.00
_cell.angle_beta   90.00
_cell.angle_gamma   90.00
#
_symmetry.space_group_name_H-M   'P 1'
#
loop_
_entity.id
_entity.type
_entity.pdbx_description
1 polymer ?
#
loop_
_entity_poly.entity_id
_entity_poly.type
_entity_poly.pdbx_seq_one_letter_code
_entity_poly.pdbx_strand_id
1 'polypeptide(L)'
;MAICVALALCGCSNKDNPVPTQAESSAVRAKLAFTCVHEADHLPPLDLRADELFKYALFLEKKPGPKDYDAAARYYRIASAYGHYKANHNLQLLVSTGQASSPHAAKETIDLAEQLIAGGIPGGYYDMGHYLELGYGVKQDERKARIYFRKAADLGSPEGQYYVGDLLSPKDRAPDVSRQMLKCAVEQGYGKAGSYLGIDLMDRKLYTEATNAFQSGARAGDAQSASFLQYGFDTNPSDEMSYIGQPKDPERSRRYGLIWRFLNDHDGLNPKVPDIDQIVPLPPAKLPEWDGTFQWEKERDAAQPPQKPDEALVVRLAKEKNLDPATGLPLVPAKSAEDERVPLGTLTRAGEVCPQDGVWCDKYWVSVSHDATRRFRKGETMPQLVMDDRRPVPFLDPLLGMRKQRTNADWSLVSYDDQA
;
A
#
# COMPACT_ATOMS: atom_id res chain seq x y z
N MET A 1 -10.76 -63.68 -38.99
CA MET A 1 -11.42 -62.47 -38.44
C MET A 1 -10.35 -61.67 -37.71
N ALA A 2 -9.84 -60.61 -38.33
CA ALA A 2 -8.88 -59.69 -37.72
C ALA A 2 -9.53 -58.31 -37.74
N ILE A 3 -9.72 -57.72 -36.56
CA ILE A 3 -10.32 -56.39 -36.38
C ILE A 3 -9.16 -55.38 -36.32
N CYS A 4 -9.10 -54.52 -37.34
CA CYS A 4 -8.26 -53.32 -37.34
C CYS A 4 -8.88 -52.27 -36.42
N VAL A 5 -8.14 -51.85 -35.39
CA VAL A 5 -8.42 -50.61 -34.63
C VAL A 5 -7.39 -49.58 -35.06
N ALA A 6 -7.84 -48.57 -35.80
CA ALA A 6 -7.07 -47.38 -36.11
C ALA A 6 -7.14 -46.42 -34.90
N LEU A 7 -6.02 -46.23 -34.21
CA LEU A 7 -5.84 -45.16 -33.23
C LEU A 7 -5.19 -43.98 -33.94
N ALA A 8 -6.01 -42.99 -34.29
CA ALA A 8 -5.56 -41.69 -34.72
C ALA A 8 -4.98 -40.94 -33.51
N LEU A 9 -3.67 -40.71 -33.52
CA LEU A 9 -3.01 -39.78 -32.60
C LEU A 9 -3.35 -38.35 -33.03
N CYS A 10 -4.33 -37.73 -32.36
CA CYS A 10 -4.50 -36.29 -32.38
C CYS A 10 -3.34 -35.66 -31.61
N GLY A 11 -2.37 -35.08 -32.33
CA GLY A 11 -1.33 -34.24 -31.76
C GLY A 11 -1.94 -32.93 -31.24
N CYS A 12 -1.89 -32.72 -29.93
CA CYS A 12 -2.16 -31.43 -29.32
C CYS A 12 -0.99 -30.47 -29.62
N SER A 13 -1.29 -29.39 -30.32
CA SER A 13 -0.39 -28.26 -30.58
C SER A 13 0.03 -27.59 -29.27
N ASN A 14 1.24 -27.87 -28.79
CA ASN A 14 1.92 -26.94 -27.88
C ASN A 14 2.25 -25.68 -28.68
N LYS A 15 1.64 -24.55 -28.30
CA LYS A 15 2.14 -23.23 -28.74
C LYS A 15 3.47 -23.01 -28.03
N ASP A 16 4.55 -23.43 -28.66
CA ASP A 16 5.90 -23.05 -28.24
C ASP A 16 5.99 -21.53 -28.36
N ASN A 17 6.00 -20.83 -27.23
CA ASN A 17 6.40 -19.42 -27.23
C ASN A 17 7.85 -19.37 -27.72
N PRO A 18 8.17 -18.57 -28.75
CA PRO A 18 9.52 -18.53 -29.29
C PRO A 18 10.51 -18.11 -28.21
N VAL A 19 11.64 -18.82 -28.14
CA VAL A 19 12.74 -18.49 -27.22
C VAL A 19 13.20 -17.06 -27.53
N PRO A 20 13.28 -16.16 -26.53
CA PRO A 20 13.71 -14.79 -26.73
C PRO A 20 15.09 -14.71 -27.39
N THR A 21 15.27 -13.76 -28.31
CA THR A 21 16.57 -13.48 -28.90
C THR A 21 17.58 -13.02 -27.84
N GLN A 22 18.87 -13.13 -28.15
CA GLN A 22 19.93 -12.64 -27.27
C GLN A 22 19.79 -11.13 -27.00
N ALA A 23 19.35 -10.36 -27.99
CA ALA A 23 19.13 -8.91 -27.85
C ALA A 23 17.96 -8.61 -26.89
N GLU A 24 16.84 -9.31 -27.02
CA GLU A 24 15.69 -9.19 -26.10
C GLU A 24 16.07 -9.60 -24.68
N SER A 25 16.82 -10.69 -24.52
CA SER A 25 17.31 -11.16 -23.23
C SER A 25 18.24 -10.13 -22.57
N SER A 26 19.15 -9.54 -23.32
CA SER A 26 20.04 -8.47 -22.84
C SER A 26 19.27 -7.20 -22.44
N ALA A 27 18.26 -6.80 -23.22
CA ALA A 27 17.42 -5.66 -22.90
C ALA A 27 16.59 -5.87 -21.63
N VAL A 28 16.07 -7.10 -21.42
CA VAL A 28 15.36 -7.46 -20.18
C VAL A 28 16.32 -7.40 -18.98
N ARG A 29 17.53 -7.96 -19.09
CA ARG A 29 18.54 -7.88 -18.02
C ARG A 29 18.91 -6.45 -17.67
N ALA A 30 19.08 -5.58 -18.67
CA ALA A 30 19.36 -4.17 -18.45
C ALA A 30 18.23 -3.46 -17.68
N LYS A 31 16.97 -3.79 -17.96
CA LYS A 31 15.81 -3.24 -17.22
C LYS A 31 15.68 -3.78 -15.80
N LEU A 32 16.23 -4.96 -15.52
CA LEU A 32 16.22 -5.57 -14.19
C LEU A 32 17.38 -5.10 -13.30
N ALA A 33 18.41 -4.49 -13.89
CA ALA A 33 19.58 -3.98 -13.18
C ALA A 33 19.15 -3.16 -11.95
N PHE A 34 19.87 -3.37 -10.86
CA PHE A 34 19.57 -2.74 -9.58
C PHE A 34 20.85 -2.16 -9.00
N THR A 35 20.71 -1.05 -8.30
CA THR A 35 21.79 -0.43 -7.54
C THR A 35 21.23 -0.19 -6.14
N CYS A 36 21.97 -0.63 -5.13
CA CYS A 36 21.55 -0.44 -3.75
C CYS A 36 21.47 1.06 -3.44
N VAL A 37 20.33 1.47 -2.91
CA VAL A 37 20.01 2.81 -2.45
C VAL A 37 19.41 2.66 -1.06
N HIS A 38 19.79 3.50 -0.11
CA HIS A 38 19.20 3.47 1.21
C HIS A 38 18.05 4.48 1.30
N GLU A 39 16.94 4.07 1.92
CA GLU A 39 15.78 4.91 2.14
C GLU A 39 16.17 6.20 2.88
N ALA A 40 17.05 6.08 3.87
CA ALA A 40 17.53 7.21 4.67
C ALA A 40 18.13 8.36 3.84
N ASP A 41 18.65 8.08 2.64
CA ASP A 41 19.20 9.10 1.73
C ASP A 41 18.11 9.97 1.07
N HIS A 42 16.85 9.53 1.13
CA HIS A 42 15.69 10.17 0.50
C HIS A 42 14.69 10.75 1.52
N LEU A 43 14.93 10.56 2.82
CA LEU A 43 14.00 11.03 3.86
C LEU A 43 14.25 12.50 4.20
N PRO A 44 13.22 13.36 4.17
CA PRO A 44 13.34 14.74 4.63
C PRO A 44 13.48 14.78 6.16
N PRO A 45 14.09 15.86 6.70
CA PRO A 45 14.12 16.07 8.14
C PRO A 45 12.70 16.23 8.69
N LEU A 46 12.47 15.70 9.90
CA LEU A 46 11.17 15.76 10.57
C LEU A 46 11.02 17.07 11.36
N ASP A 47 9.84 17.68 11.29
CA ASP A 47 9.47 18.81 12.18
C ASP A 47 9.46 18.31 13.64
N LEU A 48 10.23 18.97 14.51
CA LEU A 48 10.42 18.54 15.90
C LEU A 48 9.11 18.54 16.71
N ARG A 49 8.18 19.44 16.39
CA ARG A 49 6.86 19.51 17.05
C ARG A 49 5.99 18.36 16.56
N ALA A 50 6.02 18.07 15.26
CA ALA A 50 5.32 16.91 14.71
C ALA A 50 5.90 15.57 15.26
N ASP A 51 7.21 15.50 15.46
CA ASP A 51 7.89 14.35 16.08
C ASP A 51 7.51 14.17 17.56
N GLU A 52 7.30 15.26 18.30
CA GLU A 52 6.74 15.22 19.66
C GLU A 52 5.34 14.57 19.67
N LEU A 53 4.46 15.00 18.76
CA LEU A 53 3.13 14.43 18.59
C LEU A 53 3.19 12.95 18.19
N PHE A 54 4.06 12.60 17.24
CA PHE A 54 4.29 11.20 16.82
C PHE A 54 4.74 10.31 17.98
N LYS A 55 5.74 10.74 18.77
CA LYS A 55 6.25 9.97 19.91
C LYS A 55 5.16 9.71 20.94
N TYR A 56 4.33 10.71 21.23
CA TYR A 56 3.22 10.55 22.15
C TYR A 56 2.11 9.64 21.58
N ALA A 57 1.81 9.76 20.29
CA ALA A 57 0.88 8.87 19.59
C ALA A 57 1.34 7.40 19.65
N LEU A 58 2.63 7.15 19.39
CA LEU A 58 3.25 5.84 19.49
C LEU A 58 3.17 5.28 20.91
N PHE A 59 3.40 6.10 21.92
CA PHE A 59 3.20 5.71 23.32
C PHE A 59 1.75 5.30 23.60
N LEU A 60 0.76 6.08 23.14
CA LEU A 60 -0.66 5.73 23.30
C LEU A 60 -1.03 4.43 22.60
N GLU A 61 -0.47 4.18 21.41
CA GLU A 61 -0.68 2.95 20.65
C GLU A 61 -0.04 1.74 21.33
N LYS A 62 1.18 1.86 21.88
CA LYS A 62 1.95 0.73 22.41
C LYS A 62 1.76 0.46 23.91
N LYS A 63 1.31 1.43 24.72
CA LYS A 63 1.13 1.25 26.19
C LYS A 63 0.24 0.04 26.53
N PRO A 64 0.53 -0.77 27.57
CA PRO A 64 -0.31 -1.91 27.94
C PRO A 64 -1.76 -1.53 28.27
N GLY A 65 -2.69 -2.48 28.10
CA GLY A 65 -4.11 -2.33 28.45
C GLY A 65 -5.03 -1.93 27.27
N PRO A 66 -6.30 -1.59 27.56
CA PRO A 66 -7.27 -1.18 26.54
C PRO A 66 -6.75 0.00 25.71
N LYS A 67 -6.88 -0.12 24.39
CA LYS A 67 -6.32 0.83 23.43
C LYS A 67 -7.40 1.81 22.97
N ASP A 68 -7.08 3.09 23.03
CA ASP A 68 -7.82 4.15 22.38
C ASP A 68 -7.02 4.56 21.13
N TYR A 69 -7.30 3.87 20.02
CA TYR A 69 -6.61 4.13 18.75
C TYR A 69 -7.04 5.46 18.13
N ASP A 70 -8.22 5.98 18.46
CA ASP A 70 -8.66 7.31 18.01
C ASP A 70 -7.82 8.41 18.67
N ALA A 71 -7.48 8.25 19.94
CA ALA A 71 -6.54 9.15 20.60
C ALA A 71 -5.15 9.14 19.94
N ALA A 72 -4.63 7.98 19.53
CA ALA A 72 -3.36 7.92 18.79
C ALA A 72 -3.47 8.51 17.38
N ALA A 73 -4.53 8.15 16.65
CA ALA A 73 -4.80 8.60 15.29
C ALA A 73 -4.94 10.13 15.20
N ARG A 74 -5.54 10.77 16.21
CA ARG A 74 -5.57 12.24 16.34
C ARG A 74 -4.18 12.87 16.17
N TYR A 75 -3.21 12.40 16.96
CA TYR A 75 -1.84 12.93 16.90
C TYR A 75 -1.13 12.53 15.62
N TYR A 76 -1.34 11.30 15.13
CA TYR A 76 -0.75 10.87 13.86
C TYR A 76 -1.26 11.68 12.67
N ARG A 77 -2.55 12.01 12.60
CA ARG A 77 -3.13 12.88 11.56
C ARG A 77 -2.48 14.25 11.55
N ILE A 78 -2.38 14.89 12.72
CA ILE A 78 -1.77 16.21 12.85
C ILE A 78 -0.29 16.13 12.47
N ALA A 79 0.47 15.18 12.99
CA ALA A 79 1.88 15.02 12.66
C ALA A 79 2.10 14.72 11.15
N SER A 80 1.26 13.87 10.55
CA SER A 80 1.28 13.56 9.12
C SER A 80 1.08 14.82 8.27
N ALA A 81 0.19 15.73 8.66
CA ALA A 81 -0.03 16.99 7.94
C ALA A 81 1.19 17.94 7.94
N TYR A 82 2.19 17.69 8.80
CA TYR A 82 3.51 18.33 8.79
C TYR A 82 4.60 17.48 8.12
N GLY A 83 4.23 16.48 7.33
CA GLY A 83 5.15 15.64 6.58
C GLY A 83 5.82 14.53 7.40
N HIS A 84 5.29 14.21 8.60
CA HIS A 84 5.88 13.19 9.45
C HIS A 84 5.59 11.77 8.90
N TYR A 85 6.49 11.26 8.05
CA TYR A 85 6.27 10.03 7.30
C TYR A 85 6.02 8.78 8.16
N LYS A 86 6.64 8.66 9.33
CA LYS A 86 6.36 7.56 10.27
C LYS A 86 4.97 7.64 10.90
N ALA A 87 4.47 8.86 11.11
CA ALA A 87 3.13 9.07 11.66
C ALA A 87 2.07 8.75 10.61
N ASN A 88 2.34 9.18 9.37
CA ASN A 88 1.54 8.83 8.21
C ASN A 88 1.42 7.31 8.04
N HIS A 89 2.53 6.57 7.99
CA HIS A 89 2.50 5.11 7.84
C HIS A 89 1.76 4.41 8.99
N ASN A 90 2.00 4.81 10.25
CA ASN A 90 1.26 4.25 11.38
C ASN A 90 -0.24 4.56 11.32
N LEU A 91 -0.62 5.77 10.87
CA LEU A 91 -2.02 6.13 10.69
C LEU A 91 -2.69 5.30 9.60
N GLN A 92 -2.02 5.10 8.46
CA GLN A 92 -2.52 4.25 7.37
C GLN A 92 -2.87 2.86 7.90
N LEU A 93 -2.01 2.25 8.72
CA LEU A 93 -2.28 0.95 9.34
C LEU A 93 -3.52 0.99 10.24
N LEU A 94 -3.63 1.97 11.15
CA LEU A 94 -4.76 2.07 12.08
C LEU A 94 -6.09 2.30 11.35
N VAL A 95 -6.10 3.15 10.32
CA VAL A 95 -7.33 3.48 9.57
C VAL A 95 -7.72 2.34 8.64
N SER A 96 -6.76 1.76 7.90
CA SER A 96 -7.06 0.69 6.93
C SER A 96 -7.56 -0.59 7.57
N THR A 97 -7.11 -0.89 8.79
CA THR A 97 -7.56 -2.04 9.58
C THR A 97 -8.82 -1.75 10.42
N GLY A 98 -9.35 -0.52 10.36
CA GLY A 98 -10.53 -0.10 11.11
C GLY A 98 -10.31 0.03 12.62
N GLN A 99 -9.06 0.09 13.07
CA GLN A 99 -8.72 0.33 14.48
C GLN A 99 -8.98 1.78 14.89
N ALA A 100 -8.72 2.73 13.98
CA ALA A 100 -9.05 4.14 14.15
C ALA A 100 -10.25 4.53 13.27
N SER A 101 -11.15 5.32 13.84
CA SER A 101 -12.37 5.81 13.20
C SER A 101 -12.03 6.81 12.09
N SER A 102 -12.64 6.63 10.92
CA SER A 102 -12.57 7.55 9.79
C SER A 102 -13.90 7.56 9.03
N PRO A 103 -14.45 8.74 8.67
CA PRO A 103 -15.66 8.80 7.84
C PRO A 103 -15.49 8.13 6.46
N HIS A 104 -14.27 8.16 5.92
CA HIS A 104 -13.93 7.63 4.60
C HIS A 104 -12.57 6.91 4.66
N ALA A 105 -12.47 5.84 5.44
CA ALA A 105 -11.21 5.14 5.75
C ALA A 105 -10.37 4.78 4.50
N ALA A 106 -11.02 4.29 3.45
CA ALA A 106 -10.34 3.92 2.21
C ALA A 106 -9.74 5.15 1.50
N LYS A 107 -10.47 6.27 1.47
CA LYS A 107 -9.98 7.52 0.89
C LYS A 107 -8.86 8.13 1.72
N GLU A 108 -9.03 8.20 3.05
CA GLU A 108 -8.00 8.75 3.95
C GLU A 108 -6.68 7.97 3.81
N THR A 109 -6.74 6.65 3.80
CA THR A 109 -5.56 5.79 3.61
C THR A 109 -4.84 6.06 2.27
N ILE A 110 -5.60 6.18 1.18
CA ILE A 110 -5.04 6.48 -0.15
C ILE A 110 -4.44 7.89 -0.20
N ASP A 111 -5.14 8.89 0.32
CA ASP A 111 -4.65 10.27 0.38
C ASP A 111 -3.33 10.36 1.19
N LEU A 112 -3.21 9.57 2.26
CA LEU A 112 -1.98 9.47 3.06
C LEU A 112 -0.81 8.84 2.29
N ALA A 113 -1.04 7.75 1.55
CA ALA A 113 -0.01 7.13 0.70
C ALA A 113 0.42 8.07 -0.44
N GLU A 114 -0.53 8.77 -1.06
CA GLU A 114 -0.25 9.80 -2.07
C GLU A 114 0.56 10.97 -1.49
N GLN A 115 0.29 11.36 -0.24
CA GLN A 115 1.06 12.38 0.46
C GLN A 115 2.54 11.98 0.61
N LEU A 116 2.81 10.71 0.97
CA LEU A 116 4.18 10.18 1.05
C LEU A 116 4.86 10.17 -0.33
N ILE A 117 4.16 9.72 -1.37
CA ILE A 117 4.65 9.73 -2.75
C ILE A 117 5.00 11.14 -3.21
N ALA A 118 4.12 12.11 -2.95
CA ALA A 118 4.34 13.51 -3.28
C ALA A 118 5.52 14.12 -2.51
N GLY A 119 5.78 13.64 -1.29
CA GLY A 119 6.95 13.97 -0.49
C GLY A 119 8.23 13.26 -0.92
N GLY A 120 8.19 12.40 -1.94
CA GLY A 120 9.34 11.61 -2.40
C GLY A 120 9.73 10.47 -1.46
N ILE A 121 8.87 10.11 -0.50
CA ILE A 121 9.15 9.07 0.49
C ILE A 121 9.04 7.68 -0.15
N PRO A 122 10.08 6.85 -0.13
CA PRO A 122 10.07 5.54 -0.79
C PRO A 122 8.96 4.61 -0.27
N GLY A 123 8.75 4.55 1.06
CA GLY A 123 7.67 3.80 1.69
C GLY A 123 6.27 4.10 1.15
N GLY A 124 5.98 5.33 0.70
CA GLY A 124 4.67 5.66 0.10
C GLY A 124 4.38 4.90 -1.20
N TYR A 125 5.41 4.66 -2.02
CA TYR A 125 5.26 3.82 -3.20
C TYR A 125 4.99 2.36 -2.84
N TYR A 126 5.63 1.86 -1.77
CA TYR A 126 5.38 0.51 -1.27
C TYR A 126 3.93 0.38 -0.76
N ASP A 127 3.46 1.33 0.05
CA ASP A 127 2.11 1.36 0.58
C ASP A 127 1.06 1.35 -0.55
N MET A 128 1.21 2.23 -1.55
CA MET A 128 0.33 2.26 -2.72
C MET A 128 0.38 0.97 -3.55
N GLY A 129 1.57 0.36 -3.67
CA GLY A 129 1.72 -0.95 -4.30
C GLY A 129 0.85 -2.00 -3.61
N HIS A 130 0.84 -2.02 -2.28
CA HIS A 130 0.02 -2.94 -1.51
C HIS A 130 -1.48 -2.67 -1.66
N TYR A 131 -1.90 -1.39 -1.66
CA TYR A 131 -3.32 -1.05 -1.89
C TYR A 131 -3.80 -1.40 -3.30
N LEU A 132 -2.96 -1.27 -4.32
CA LEU A 132 -3.26 -1.72 -5.68
C LEU A 132 -3.34 -3.25 -5.80
N GLU A 133 -2.53 -3.98 -5.03
CA GLU A 133 -2.56 -5.44 -4.99
C GLU A 133 -3.85 -5.95 -4.31
N LEU A 134 -4.29 -5.29 -3.24
CA LEU A 134 -5.50 -5.65 -2.50
C LEU A 134 -6.79 -5.06 -3.09
N GLY A 135 -6.70 -3.98 -3.86
CA GLY A 135 -7.87 -3.21 -4.30
C GLY A 135 -8.52 -2.38 -3.17
N TYR A 136 -7.75 -1.95 -2.18
CA TYR A 136 -8.25 -1.16 -1.05
C TYR A 136 -8.24 0.33 -1.41
N GLY A 137 -9.42 0.96 -1.51
CA GLY A 137 -9.57 2.38 -1.88
C GLY A 137 -9.24 2.71 -3.34
N VAL A 138 -8.62 1.79 -4.08
CA VAL A 138 -8.30 1.87 -5.50
C VAL A 138 -8.74 0.61 -6.23
N LYS A 139 -8.91 0.67 -7.55
CA LYS A 139 -9.16 -0.53 -8.34
C LYS A 139 -7.94 -1.45 -8.31
N GLN A 140 -8.16 -2.72 -7.97
CA GLN A 140 -7.12 -3.74 -7.96
C GLN A 140 -6.40 -3.83 -9.32
N ASP A 141 -5.07 -3.76 -9.31
CA ASP A 141 -4.21 -3.87 -10.49
C ASP A 141 -2.82 -4.35 -10.07
N GLU A 142 -2.63 -5.67 -10.03
CA GLU A 142 -1.35 -6.29 -9.64
C GLU A 142 -0.17 -5.85 -10.51
N ARG A 143 -0.40 -5.55 -11.80
CA ARG A 143 0.68 -5.13 -12.68
C ARG A 143 1.15 -3.72 -12.30
N LYS A 144 0.22 -2.82 -11.99
CA LYS A 144 0.58 -1.51 -11.45
C LYS A 144 1.23 -1.65 -10.08
N ALA A 145 0.72 -2.51 -9.20
CA ALA A 145 1.33 -2.78 -7.89
C ALA A 145 2.83 -3.12 -8.03
N ARG A 146 3.19 -4.04 -8.94
CA ARG A 146 4.59 -4.40 -9.21
C ARG A 146 5.45 -3.24 -9.72
N ILE A 147 4.88 -2.29 -10.47
CA ILE A 147 5.58 -1.07 -10.90
C ILE A 147 5.86 -0.17 -9.69
N TYR A 148 4.88 -0.01 -8.80
CA TYR A 148 5.02 0.76 -7.56
C TYR A 148 6.04 0.14 -6.60
N PHE A 149 5.99 -1.18 -6.38
CA PHE A 149 6.99 -1.88 -5.57
C PHE A 149 8.40 -1.75 -6.15
N ARG A 150 8.55 -1.86 -7.49
CA ARG A 150 9.84 -1.64 -8.13
C ARG A 150 10.33 -0.21 -7.94
N LYS A 151 9.45 0.78 -8.07
CA LYS A 151 9.79 2.18 -7.82
C LYS A 151 10.20 2.42 -6.36
N ALA A 152 9.52 1.81 -5.40
CA ALA A 152 9.89 1.85 -3.99
C ALA A 152 11.30 1.27 -3.75
N ALA A 153 11.59 0.11 -4.35
CA ALA A 153 12.89 -0.55 -4.26
C ALA A 153 14.03 0.31 -4.83
N ASP A 154 13.81 0.90 -6.01
CA ASP A 154 14.78 1.77 -6.70
C ASP A 154 15.02 3.09 -5.94
N LEU A 155 14.05 3.55 -5.15
CA LEU A 155 14.17 4.71 -4.27
C LEU A 155 14.70 4.37 -2.87
N GLY A 156 14.95 3.09 -2.59
CA GLY A 156 15.61 2.65 -1.37
C GLY A 156 14.73 2.03 -0.30
N SER A 157 13.41 1.93 -0.48
CA SER A 157 12.52 1.29 0.52
C SER A 157 12.98 -0.15 0.78
N PRO A 158 13.33 -0.51 2.02
CA PRO A 158 13.76 -1.87 2.34
C PRO A 158 12.65 -2.90 2.11
N GLU A 159 11.40 -2.55 2.37
CA GLU A 159 10.24 -3.40 2.08
C GLU A 159 10.07 -3.61 0.57
N GLY A 160 10.23 -2.55 -0.23
CA GLY A 160 10.20 -2.63 -1.69
C GLY A 160 11.34 -3.50 -2.23
N GLN A 161 12.56 -3.31 -1.73
CA GLN A 161 13.72 -4.14 -2.08
C GLN A 161 13.50 -5.60 -1.72
N TYR A 162 12.97 -5.88 -0.53
CA TYR A 162 12.59 -7.23 -0.13
C TYR A 162 11.53 -7.83 -1.07
N TYR A 163 10.42 -7.13 -1.31
CA TYR A 163 9.31 -7.64 -2.11
C TYR A 163 9.75 -7.97 -3.55
N VAL A 164 10.47 -7.05 -4.19
CA VAL A 164 10.97 -7.26 -5.56
C VAL A 164 12.08 -8.32 -5.57
N GLY A 165 12.93 -8.33 -4.54
CA GLY A 165 13.94 -9.36 -4.33
C GLY A 165 13.32 -10.75 -4.28
N ASP A 166 12.30 -10.94 -3.45
CA ASP A 166 11.56 -12.21 -3.33
C ASP A 166 10.89 -12.60 -4.66
N LEU A 167 10.24 -11.65 -5.33
CA LEU A 167 9.64 -11.88 -6.65
C LEU A 167 10.65 -12.38 -7.70
N LEU A 168 11.92 -11.95 -7.60
CA LEU A 168 12.99 -12.33 -8.52
C LEU A 168 13.81 -13.55 -8.05
N SER A 169 13.56 -14.05 -6.84
CA SER A 169 14.30 -15.17 -6.23
C SER A 169 14.24 -16.50 -6.99
N PRO A 170 13.14 -16.86 -7.69
CA PRO A 170 13.10 -18.10 -8.47
C PRO A 170 14.27 -18.20 -9.46
N LYS A 171 14.89 -19.38 -9.53
CA LYS A 171 16.13 -19.63 -10.29
C LYS A 171 16.02 -19.27 -11.78
N ASP A 172 14.81 -19.33 -12.34
CA ASP A 172 14.49 -19.05 -13.74
C ASP A 172 14.15 -17.57 -14.01
N ARG A 173 14.19 -16.70 -12.99
CA ARG A 173 13.93 -15.26 -13.12
C ARG A 173 15.21 -14.42 -13.12
N ALA A 174 15.62 -13.91 -11.96
CA ALA A 174 16.82 -13.06 -11.82
C ALA A 174 17.45 -13.19 -10.42
N PRO A 175 17.92 -14.39 -10.05
CA PRO A 175 18.38 -14.67 -8.68
C PRO A 175 19.57 -13.81 -8.22
N ASP A 176 20.43 -13.36 -9.14
CA ASP A 176 21.53 -12.44 -8.79
C ASP A 176 21.03 -11.05 -8.37
N VAL A 177 20.04 -10.52 -9.09
CA VAL A 177 19.40 -9.24 -8.77
C VAL A 177 18.60 -9.37 -7.48
N SER A 178 17.90 -10.51 -7.29
CA SER A 178 17.21 -10.84 -6.05
C SER A 178 18.13 -10.73 -4.84
N ARG A 179 19.28 -11.42 -4.87
CA ARG A 179 20.28 -11.34 -3.79
C ARG A 179 20.80 -9.92 -3.54
N GLN A 180 21.02 -9.14 -4.59
CA GLN A 180 21.46 -7.74 -4.42
C GLN A 180 20.41 -6.89 -3.68
N MET A 181 19.14 -7.05 -4.03
CA MET A 181 18.05 -6.34 -3.36
C MET A 181 17.85 -6.82 -1.92
N LEU A 182 17.84 -8.13 -1.69
CA LEU A 182 17.72 -8.68 -0.34
C LEU A 182 18.89 -8.24 0.54
N LYS A 183 20.12 -8.25 0.01
CA LYS A 183 21.29 -7.74 0.73
C LYS A 183 21.14 -6.26 1.10
N CYS A 184 20.70 -5.43 0.16
CA CYS A 184 20.47 -4.00 0.43
C CYS A 184 19.39 -3.78 1.52
N ALA A 185 18.31 -4.56 1.49
CA ALA A 185 17.27 -4.51 2.53
C ALA A 185 17.81 -4.94 3.91
N VAL A 186 18.66 -5.96 3.96
CA VAL A 186 19.34 -6.42 5.19
C VAL A 186 20.27 -5.35 5.76
N GLU A 187 21.04 -4.67 4.90
CA GLU A 187 21.94 -3.58 5.29
C GLU A 187 21.18 -2.41 5.93
N GLN A 188 19.91 -2.22 5.57
CA GLN A 188 19.00 -1.23 6.16
C GLN A 188 18.24 -1.73 7.40
N GLY A 189 18.47 -2.98 7.84
CA GLY A 189 17.84 -3.55 9.03
C GLY A 189 16.45 -4.14 8.81
N TYR A 190 16.11 -4.54 7.58
CA TYR A 190 14.87 -5.27 7.31
C TYR A 190 15.05 -6.77 7.53
N GLY A 191 14.71 -7.23 8.74
CA GLY A 191 15.06 -8.57 9.22
C GLY A 191 14.61 -9.73 8.33
N LYS A 192 13.39 -9.66 7.77
CA LYS A 192 12.85 -10.73 6.90
C LYS A 192 13.71 -10.97 5.65
N ALA A 193 14.36 -9.93 5.12
CA ALA A 193 15.29 -10.12 4.01
C ALA A 193 16.52 -10.96 4.41
N GLY A 194 16.88 -10.97 5.70
CA GLY A 194 18.01 -11.73 6.23
C GLY A 194 17.78 -13.24 6.16
N SER A 195 16.57 -13.71 6.53
CA SER A 195 16.23 -15.13 6.43
C SER A 195 16.11 -15.57 4.97
N TYR A 196 15.49 -14.78 4.11
CA TYR A 196 15.36 -15.11 2.68
C TYR A 196 16.72 -15.16 1.98
N LEU A 197 17.58 -14.17 2.22
CA LEU A 197 18.94 -14.18 1.70
C LEU A 197 19.76 -15.34 2.26
N GLY A 198 19.63 -15.61 3.55
CA GLY A 198 20.31 -16.73 4.21
C GLY A 198 19.93 -18.08 3.62
N ILE A 199 18.65 -18.33 3.36
CA ILE A 199 18.16 -19.57 2.75
C ILE A 199 18.69 -19.72 1.32
N ASP A 200 18.61 -18.69 0.47
CA ASP A 200 19.14 -18.75 -0.91
C ASP A 200 20.65 -19.04 -0.93
N LEU A 201 21.42 -18.41 -0.04
CA LEU A 201 22.86 -18.63 0.05
C LEU A 201 23.20 -20.02 0.58
N MET A 202 22.41 -20.53 1.53
CA MET A 202 22.56 -21.88 2.09
C MET A 202 22.29 -22.95 1.02
N ASP A 203 21.22 -22.81 0.23
CA ASP A 203 20.91 -23.69 -0.91
C ASP A 203 22.05 -23.73 -1.94
N ARG A 204 22.80 -22.63 -2.06
CA ARG A 204 23.98 -22.49 -2.93
C ARG A 204 25.28 -22.91 -2.26
N LYS A 205 25.23 -23.39 -1.02
CA LYS A 205 26.38 -23.81 -0.20
C LYS A 205 27.36 -22.66 0.10
N LEU A 206 26.89 -21.41 0.05
CA LEU A 206 27.63 -20.21 0.44
C LEU A 206 27.45 -19.93 1.93
N TYR A 207 27.89 -20.91 2.72
CA TYR A 207 27.56 -21.01 4.15
C TYR A 207 27.99 -19.82 5.00
N THR A 208 29.18 -19.26 4.76
CA THR A 208 29.65 -18.08 5.51
C THR A 208 28.75 -16.87 5.27
N GLU A 209 28.36 -16.63 4.02
CA GLU A 209 27.49 -15.53 3.63
C GLU A 209 26.07 -15.75 4.17
N ALA A 210 25.57 -16.99 4.10
CA ALA A 210 24.28 -17.39 4.68
C ALA A 210 24.24 -17.11 6.19
N THR A 211 25.27 -17.54 6.92
CA THR A 211 25.38 -17.32 8.38
C THR A 211 25.39 -15.83 8.72
N ASN A 212 26.10 -15.01 7.95
CA ASN A 212 26.10 -13.55 8.12
C ASN A 212 24.72 -12.92 7.83
N ALA A 213 24.02 -13.40 6.80
CA ALA A 213 22.68 -12.92 6.46
C ALA A 213 21.68 -13.25 7.58
N PHE A 214 21.70 -14.48 8.11
CA PHE A 214 20.88 -14.85 9.26
C PHE A 214 21.25 -14.03 10.51
N GLN A 215 22.54 -13.82 10.80
CA GLN A 215 22.96 -13.00 11.95
C GLN A 215 22.41 -11.57 11.84
N SER A 216 22.45 -11.01 10.64
CA SER A 216 21.92 -9.67 10.37
C SER A 216 20.39 -9.63 10.46
N GLY A 217 19.70 -10.67 9.95
CA GLY A 217 18.26 -10.83 10.10
C GLY A 217 17.82 -10.90 11.55
N ALA A 218 18.50 -11.72 12.37
CA ALA A 218 18.23 -11.84 13.80
C ALA A 218 18.52 -10.54 14.56
N ARG A 219 19.61 -9.83 14.24
CA ARG A 219 19.91 -8.48 14.77
C ARG A 219 18.75 -7.52 14.50
N ALA A 220 18.22 -7.59 13.28
CA ALA A 220 17.09 -6.81 12.79
C ALA A 220 15.72 -7.35 13.25
N GLY A 221 15.67 -8.31 14.17
CA GLY A 221 14.43 -8.76 14.80
C GLY A 221 13.70 -9.91 14.10
N ASP A 222 14.31 -10.55 13.10
CA ASP A 222 13.69 -11.70 12.42
C ASP A 222 13.92 -13.00 13.20
N ALA A 223 12.86 -13.49 13.86
CA ALA A 223 12.92 -14.73 14.62
C ALA A 223 13.32 -15.92 13.73
N GLN A 224 12.86 -15.98 12.49
CA GLN A 224 13.19 -17.07 11.58
C GLN A 224 14.71 -17.19 11.37
N SER A 225 15.41 -16.08 11.17
CA SER A 225 16.87 -16.06 11.09
C SER A 225 17.56 -16.60 12.35
N ALA A 226 17.07 -16.23 13.54
CA ALA A 226 17.59 -16.78 14.79
C ALA A 226 17.36 -18.30 14.90
N SER A 227 16.22 -18.79 14.41
CA SER A 227 15.91 -20.22 14.36
C SER A 227 16.85 -20.99 13.43
N PHE A 228 17.14 -20.47 12.23
CA PHE A 228 18.11 -21.08 11.33
C PHE A 228 19.50 -21.20 11.96
N LEU A 229 19.95 -20.18 12.68
CA LEU A 229 21.22 -20.25 13.40
C LEU A 229 21.17 -21.25 14.56
N GLN A 230 20.08 -21.29 15.32
CA GLN A 230 19.87 -22.27 16.38
C GLN A 230 20.04 -23.70 15.85
N TYR A 231 19.30 -24.07 14.80
CA TYR A 231 19.38 -25.42 14.23
C TYR A 231 20.70 -25.66 13.52
N GLY A 232 21.23 -24.66 12.82
CA GLY A 232 22.50 -24.76 12.11
C GLY A 232 23.71 -25.04 13.00
N PHE A 233 23.71 -24.55 14.23
CA PHE A 233 24.73 -24.88 15.24
C PHE A 233 24.47 -26.20 15.99
N ASP A 234 23.31 -26.84 15.83
CA ASP A 234 22.98 -28.14 16.47
C ASP A 234 22.97 -29.32 15.48
N THR A 235 23.13 -29.07 14.19
CA THR A 235 23.04 -30.10 13.16
C THR A 235 24.39 -30.69 12.75
N ASN A 236 24.33 -31.76 11.95
CA ASN A 236 25.48 -32.43 11.35
C ASN A 236 25.50 -32.21 9.83
N PRO A 237 26.65 -32.35 9.14
CA PRO A 237 26.74 -32.16 7.69
C PRO A 237 25.83 -33.05 6.84
N SER A 238 25.27 -34.13 7.41
CA SER A 238 24.32 -35.02 6.74
C SER A 238 22.90 -34.44 6.62
N ASP A 239 22.57 -33.42 7.41
CA ASP A 239 21.30 -32.71 7.35
C ASP A 239 21.47 -31.48 6.46
N GLU A 240 21.37 -31.70 5.14
CA GLU A 240 21.62 -30.66 4.15
C GLU A 240 20.67 -29.45 4.28
N MET A 241 19.48 -29.63 4.86
CA MET A 241 18.48 -28.57 4.98
C MET A 241 18.84 -27.54 6.06
N SER A 242 19.48 -27.99 7.14
CA SER A 242 19.82 -27.12 8.28
C SER A 242 21.32 -26.78 8.33
N TYR A 243 22.15 -27.43 7.52
CA TYR A 243 23.60 -27.29 7.63
C TYR A 243 24.09 -25.93 7.12
N ILE A 244 24.66 -25.13 8.04
CA ILE A 244 25.20 -23.78 7.77
C ILE A 244 26.73 -23.75 7.63
N GLY A 245 27.37 -24.89 7.34
CA GLY A 245 28.83 -24.95 7.17
C GLY A 245 29.65 -24.69 8.43
N GLN A 246 29.03 -24.76 9.62
CA GLN A 246 29.68 -24.56 10.91
C GLN A 246 29.78 -25.88 11.69
N PRO A 247 30.79 -26.03 12.57
CA PRO A 247 30.81 -27.15 13.50
C PRO A 247 29.68 -27.02 14.52
N LYS A 248 29.25 -28.17 15.05
CA LYS A 248 28.27 -28.22 16.13
C LYS A 248 28.76 -27.44 17.35
N ASP A 249 27.95 -26.51 17.83
CA ASP A 249 28.20 -25.66 18.98
C ASP A 249 26.91 -25.54 19.81
N PRO A 250 26.72 -26.42 20.81
CA PRO A 250 25.51 -26.45 21.63
C PRO A 250 25.22 -25.15 22.38
N GLU A 251 26.26 -24.40 22.78
CA GLU A 251 26.05 -23.13 23.49
C GLU A 251 25.59 -22.03 22.54
N ARG A 252 26.14 -21.95 21.32
CA ARG A 252 25.60 -21.05 20.29
C ARG A 252 24.16 -21.37 19.95
N SER A 253 23.86 -22.64 19.72
CA SER A 253 22.50 -23.08 19.47
C SER A 253 21.57 -22.66 20.61
N ARG A 254 21.98 -22.86 21.88
CA ARG A 254 21.21 -22.42 23.06
C ARG A 254 20.97 -20.91 23.07
N ARG A 255 22.00 -20.08 22.80
CA ARG A 255 21.86 -18.61 22.77
C ARG A 255 20.95 -18.14 21.64
N TYR A 256 21.06 -18.69 20.44
CA TYR A 256 20.11 -18.39 19.36
C TYR A 256 18.68 -18.84 19.68
N GLY A 257 18.51 -19.97 20.38
CA GLY A 257 17.20 -20.40 20.86
C GLY A 257 16.60 -19.50 21.95
N LEU A 258 17.43 -18.75 22.69
CA LEU A 258 16.96 -17.69 23.59
C LEU A 258 16.57 -16.43 22.82
N ILE A 259 17.36 -16.06 21.80
CA ILE A 259 17.04 -14.94 20.90
C ILE A 259 15.73 -15.19 20.15
N TRP A 260 15.55 -16.38 19.58
CA TRP A 260 14.31 -16.77 18.89
C TRP A 260 13.09 -16.65 19.82
N ARG A 261 13.19 -17.14 21.06
CA ARG A 261 12.12 -16.99 22.06
C ARG A 261 11.84 -15.52 22.36
N PHE A 262 12.88 -14.75 22.67
CA PHE A 262 12.77 -13.32 22.95
C PHE A 262 12.05 -12.57 21.83
N LEU A 263 12.43 -12.83 20.57
CA LEU A 263 11.82 -12.20 19.40
C LEU A 263 10.34 -12.57 19.25
N ASN A 264 9.96 -13.85 19.42
CA ASN A 264 8.56 -14.27 19.32
C ASN A 264 7.70 -13.76 20.48
N ASP A 265 8.20 -13.84 21.71
CA ASP A 265 7.48 -13.41 22.91
C ASP A 265 7.15 -11.90 22.86
N HIS A 266 7.91 -11.14 22.08
CA HIS A 266 7.77 -9.70 21.93
C HIS A 266 7.34 -9.25 20.53
N ASP A 267 6.97 -10.14 19.59
CA ASP A 267 6.74 -9.82 18.16
C ASP A 267 5.83 -8.60 17.93
N GLY A 268 4.76 -8.46 18.72
CA GLY A 268 3.84 -7.31 18.67
C GLY A 268 4.45 -5.93 19.03
N LEU A 269 5.69 -5.91 19.52
CA LEU A 269 6.46 -4.72 19.88
C LEU A 269 7.65 -4.47 18.93
N ASN A 270 7.81 -5.28 17.88
CA ASN A 270 8.90 -5.20 16.89
C ASN A 270 10.31 -5.17 17.55
N PRO A 271 10.65 -6.19 18.36
CA PRO A 271 11.90 -6.24 19.11
C PRO A 271 13.10 -6.34 18.15
N LYS A 272 14.24 -5.82 18.58
CA LYS A 272 15.53 -5.91 17.88
C LYS A 272 16.58 -6.46 18.83
N VAL A 273 17.67 -7.00 18.29
CA VAL A 273 18.81 -7.51 19.07
C VAL A 273 20.09 -6.83 18.60
N PRO A 274 20.25 -5.51 18.82
CA PRO A 274 21.40 -4.75 18.34
C PRO A 274 22.72 -5.27 18.93
N ASP A 275 22.65 -5.87 20.12
CA ASP A 275 23.74 -6.45 20.89
C ASP A 275 24.06 -7.92 20.54
N ILE A 276 23.53 -8.44 19.42
CA ILE A 276 23.66 -9.86 19.06
C ILE A 276 25.11 -10.34 18.98
N ASP A 277 26.06 -9.50 18.58
CA ASP A 277 27.49 -9.88 18.52
C ASP A 277 28.15 -9.84 19.90
N GLN A 278 27.58 -9.14 20.86
CA GLN A 278 27.99 -9.18 22.27
C GLN A 278 27.35 -10.38 22.99
N ILE A 279 26.29 -10.97 22.43
CA ILE A 279 25.62 -12.16 22.95
C ILE A 279 26.19 -13.44 22.31
N VAL A 280 26.29 -13.48 20.99
CA VAL A 280 26.64 -14.67 20.19
C VAL A 280 27.36 -14.25 18.89
N PRO A 281 28.63 -13.78 18.98
CA PRO A 281 29.38 -13.37 17.78
C PRO A 281 29.71 -14.58 16.92
N LEU A 282 29.58 -14.52 15.60
CA LEU A 282 29.83 -15.68 14.73
C LEU A 282 31.26 -16.24 14.84
N PRO A 283 31.47 -17.56 14.60
CA PRO A 283 32.81 -18.14 14.49
C PRO A 283 33.69 -17.39 13.47
N PRO A 284 35.00 -17.27 13.71
CA PRO A 284 35.79 -17.97 14.73
C PRO A 284 35.85 -17.28 16.10
N ALA A 285 35.07 -16.21 16.33
CA ALA A 285 35.07 -15.52 17.62
C ALA A 285 34.67 -16.46 18.77
N LYS A 286 35.32 -16.32 19.92
CA LYS A 286 34.90 -17.03 21.13
C LYS A 286 33.66 -16.37 21.72
N LEU A 287 32.82 -17.18 22.37
CA LEU A 287 31.65 -16.68 23.06
C LEU A 287 32.08 -15.80 24.26
N PRO A 288 31.53 -14.58 24.39
CA PRO A 288 31.75 -13.75 25.56
C PRO A 288 30.89 -14.24 26.74
N GLU A 289 31.25 -13.77 27.94
CA GLU A 289 30.35 -13.82 29.09
C GLU A 289 29.06 -13.03 28.77
N TRP A 290 27.91 -13.57 29.15
CA TRP A 290 26.61 -12.94 28.91
C TRP A 290 25.69 -13.20 30.10
N ASP A 291 25.06 -12.13 30.57
CA ASP A 291 24.19 -12.13 31.76
C ASP A 291 22.78 -12.70 31.49
N GLY A 292 22.49 -13.10 30.24
CA GLY A 292 21.18 -13.65 29.86
C GLY A 292 20.12 -12.60 29.54
N THR A 293 20.50 -11.31 29.44
CA THR A 293 19.58 -10.21 29.18
C THR A 293 19.82 -9.56 27.83
N PHE A 294 18.80 -8.89 27.29
CA PHE A 294 18.89 -8.17 26.01
C PHE A 294 18.95 -6.66 26.21
N GLN A 295 19.79 -5.96 25.44
CA GLN A 295 19.86 -4.49 25.45
C GLN A 295 18.47 -3.86 25.27
N TRP A 296 17.64 -4.40 24.37
CA TRP A 296 16.28 -3.92 24.12
C TRP A 296 15.39 -3.94 25.36
N GLU A 297 15.49 -4.98 26.21
CA GLU A 297 14.72 -5.06 27.45
C GLU A 297 15.20 -4.02 28.46
N LYS A 298 16.53 -3.89 28.62
CA LYS A 298 17.15 -2.89 29.50
C LYS A 298 16.72 -1.47 29.14
N GLU A 299 16.74 -1.14 27.86
CA GLU A 299 16.34 0.17 27.35
C GLU A 299 14.86 0.44 27.57
N ARG A 300 14.01 -0.55 27.34
CA ARG A 300 12.56 -0.43 27.55
C ARG A 300 12.21 -0.26 29.03
N ASP A 301 12.83 -1.03 29.91
CA ASP A 301 12.59 -0.96 31.35
C ASP A 301 13.09 0.37 31.95
N ALA A 302 14.13 0.95 31.34
CA ALA A 302 14.64 2.28 31.70
C ALA A 302 13.87 3.44 31.04
N ALA A 303 13.07 3.18 30.00
CA ALA A 303 12.40 4.22 29.22
C ALA A 303 11.30 4.92 30.04
N GLN A 304 11.37 6.25 30.10
CA GLN A 304 10.30 7.05 30.67
C GLN A 304 9.23 7.34 29.60
N PRO A 305 7.94 7.32 29.96
CA PRO A 305 6.88 7.74 29.04
C PRO A 305 7.14 9.13 28.47
N PRO A 306 6.90 9.36 27.16
CA PRO A 306 6.98 10.71 26.62
C PRO A 306 5.97 11.61 27.34
N GLN A 307 6.36 12.86 27.56
CA GLN A 307 5.44 13.85 28.11
C GLN A 307 4.29 14.07 27.14
N LYS A 308 3.08 14.21 27.69
CA LYS A 308 1.91 14.57 26.89
C LYS A 308 2.15 15.95 26.27
N PRO A 309 2.01 16.12 24.93
CA PRO A 309 2.16 17.40 24.28
C PRO A 309 1.21 18.44 24.87
N ASP A 310 1.66 19.70 24.95
CA ASP A 310 0.80 20.81 25.38
C ASP A 310 -0.41 20.92 24.43
N GLU A 311 -1.61 20.91 25.01
CA GLU A 311 -2.85 21.00 24.26
C GLU A 311 -2.92 22.30 23.44
N ALA A 312 -2.30 23.38 23.91
CA ALA A 312 -2.19 24.63 23.15
C ALA A 312 -1.33 24.48 21.88
N LEU A 313 -0.29 23.64 21.92
CA LEU A 313 0.51 23.30 20.75
C LEU A 313 -0.31 22.47 19.77
N VAL A 314 -0.98 21.42 20.24
CA VAL A 314 -1.80 20.52 19.40
C VAL A 314 -2.90 21.30 18.67
N VAL A 315 -3.63 22.16 19.38
CA VAL A 315 -4.68 23.02 18.80
C VAL A 315 -4.12 23.97 17.76
N ARG A 316 -2.94 24.55 17.99
CA ARG A 316 -2.28 25.45 17.04
C ARG A 316 -1.89 24.71 15.76
N LEU A 317 -1.20 23.57 15.90
CA LEU A 317 -0.74 22.78 14.75
C LEU A 317 -1.90 22.28 13.89
N ALA A 318 -2.99 21.82 14.52
CA ALA A 318 -4.19 21.39 13.81
C ALA A 318 -4.82 22.54 13.02
N LYS A 319 -5.00 23.72 13.63
CA LYS A 319 -5.57 24.89 12.96
C LYS A 319 -4.74 25.39 11.77
N GLU A 320 -3.42 25.41 11.92
CA GLU A 320 -2.48 25.78 10.83
C GLU A 320 -2.63 24.86 9.60
N LYS A 321 -3.13 23.63 9.78
CA LYS A 321 -3.39 22.65 8.71
C LYS A 321 -4.88 22.47 8.38
N ASN A 322 -5.74 23.34 8.90
CA ASN A 322 -7.20 23.25 8.75
C ASN A 322 -7.77 21.88 9.18
N LEU A 323 -7.29 21.37 10.32
CA LEU A 323 -7.74 20.12 10.94
C LEU A 323 -8.54 20.42 12.21
N ASP A 324 -9.49 19.54 12.52
CA ASP A 324 -10.18 19.51 13.81
C ASP A 324 -9.15 19.17 14.90
N PRO A 325 -8.94 20.03 15.90
CA PRO A 325 -7.99 19.74 16.96
C PRO A 325 -8.29 18.45 17.71
N ALA A 326 -9.55 18.06 17.92
CA ALA A 326 -9.95 16.92 18.72
C ALA A 326 -9.75 15.58 18.00
N THR A 327 -9.91 15.54 16.68
CA THR A 327 -9.85 14.29 15.89
C THR A 327 -8.67 14.22 14.94
N GLY A 328 -8.05 15.36 14.63
CA GLY A 328 -7.04 15.52 13.58
C GLY A 328 -7.61 15.41 12.16
N LEU A 329 -8.93 15.20 12.00
CA LEU A 329 -9.55 15.08 10.68
C LEU A 329 -9.59 16.44 9.97
N PRO A 330 -9.53 16.47 8.63
CA PRO A 330 -9.73 17.71 7.89
C PRO A 330 -11.07 18.37 8.23
N LEU A 331 -11.05 19.67 8.51
CA LEU A 331 -12.29 20.46 8.55
C LEU A 331 -12.84 20.49 7.13
N VAL A 332 -13.96 19.80 6.93
CA VAL A 332 -14.71 19.88 5.67
C VAL A 332 -15.14 21.36 5.50
N PRO A 333 -14.76 22.05 4.40
CA PRO A 333 -15.36 23.34 4.10
C PRO A 333 -16.87 23.13 3.99
N ALA A 334 -17.68 24.06 4.50
CA ALA A 334 -19.15 23.97 4.46
C ALA A 334 -19.59 23.42 3.08
N LYS A 335 -20.20 22.22 3.09
CA LYS A 335 -20.56 21.36 1.94
C LYS A 335 -20.30 22.00 0.56
N SER A 336 -19.31 21.50 -0.18
CA SER A 336 -19.21 21.78 -1.61
C SER A 336 -20.44 21.20 -2.34
N ALA A 337 -20.88 21.87 -3.40
CA ALA A 337 -22.06 21.53 -4.19
C ALA A 337 -22.03 20.13 -4.85
N GLU A 338 -20.96 19.35 -4.67
CA GLU A 338 -20.80 17.98 -5.15
C GLU A 338 -21.61 16.95 -4.35
N ASP A 339 -21.78 17.15 -3.04
CA ASP A 339 -22.57 16.26 -2.16
C ASP A 339 -24.09 16.47 -2.30
N GLU A 340 -24.53 17.49 -3.04
CA GLU A 340 -25.96 17.73 -3.35
C GLU A 340 -26.35 17.26 -4.75
N ARG A 341 -25.43 16.68 -5.53
CA ARG A 341 -25.73 16.29 -6.91
C ARG A 341 -26.70 15.12 -6.96
N VAL A 342 -27.82 15.31 -7.66
CA VAL A 342 -28.72 14.20 -7.97
C VAL A 342 -28.06 13.25 -8.99
N PRO A 343 -28.29 11.93 -8.90
CA PRO A 343 -27.67 10.97 -9.83
C PRO A 343 -27.99 11.26 -11.30
N LEU A 344 -27.06 10.93 -12.19
CA LEU A 344 -27.35 10.86 -13.63
C LEU A 344 -28.51 9.87 -13.87
N GLY A 345 -29.41 10.22 -14.78
CA GLY A 345 -30.65 9.49 -15.04
C GLY A 345 -31.86 9.93 -14.20
N THR A 346 -31.69 10.84 -13.22
CA THR A 346 -32.80 11.45 -12.46
C THR A 346 -33.84 12.02 -13.42
N LEU A 347 -35.13 11.84 -13.08
CA LEU A 347 -36.26 12.25 -13.92
C LEU A 347 -37.01 13.41 -13.32
N THR A 348 -37.49 14.31 -14.18
CA THR A 348 -38.39 15.40 -13.82
C THR A 348 -39.35 15.68 -14.97
N ARG A 349 -40.57 16.13 -14.63
CA ARG A 349 -41.64 16.36 -15.60
C ARG A 349 -41.73 17.82 -16.01
N ALA A 350 -42.30 18.07 -17.18
CA ALA A 350 -42.66 19.42 -17.59
C ALA A 350 -43.57 20.09 -16.53
N GLY A 351 -43.18 21.30 -16.10
CA GLY A 351 -43.83 22.07 -15.04
C GLY A 351 -43.20 21.92 -13.65
N GLU A 352 -42.34 20.91 -13.44
CA GLU A 352 -41.58 20.76 -12.20
C GLU A 352 -40.30 21.59 -12.19
N VAL A 353 -39.68 21.73 -11.02
CA VAL A 353 -38.45 22.50 -10.84
C VAL A 353 -37.23 21.60 -11.05
N CYS A 354 -36.27 22.06 -11.84
CA CYS A 354 -35.02 21.39 -12.12
C CYS A 354 -34.22 21.20 -10.81
N PRO A 355 -33.90 19.96 -10.40
CA PRO A 355 -33.23 19.71 -9.13
C PRO A 355 -31.70 19.91 -9.18
N GLN A 356 -31.11 19.99 -10.38
CA GLN A 356 -29.65 19.98 -10.57
C GLN A 356 -29.23 20.65 -11.88
N ASP A 357 -28.17 21.45 -11.81
CA ASP A 357 -27.50 22.02 -12.98
C ASP A 357 -26.95 20.91 -13.89
N GLY A 358 -27.26 20.98 -15.18
CA GLY A 358 -26.73 20.02 -16.15
C GLY A 358 -27.47 20.00 -17.48
N VAL A 359 -27.06 19.07 -18.35
CA VAL A 359 -27.76 18.78 -19.60
C VAL A 359 -28.85 17.75 -19.33
N TRP A 360 -30.09 18.10 -19.65
CA TRP A 360 -31.24 17.22 -19.55
C TRP A 360 -31.78 16.90 -20.93
N CYS A 361 -32.24 15.67 -21.08
CA CYS A 361 -32.77 15.13 -22.33
C CYS A 361 -34.15 14.53 -22.12
N ASP A 362 -35.10 14.85 -23.00
CA ASP A 362 -36.41 14.20 -23.02
C ASP A 362 -36.28 12.75 -23.52
N LYS A 363 -36.89 11.82 -22.79
CA LYS A 363 -36.76 10.38 -23.06
C LYS A 363 -37.42 9.90 -24.35
N TYR A 364 -38.44 10.61 -24.84
CA TYR A 364 -39.31 10.11 -25.91
C TYR A 364 -39.05 10.80 -27.25
N TRP A 365 -38.60 12.05 -27.23
CA TRP A 365 -38.54 12.90 -28.41
C TRP A 365 -37.13 13.33 -28.82
N VAL A 366 -36.08 12.81 -28.16
CA VAL A 366 -34.67 13.15 -28.45
C VAL A 366 -34.27 12.90 -29.91
N SER A 367 -34.83 11.87 -30.55
CA SER A 367 -34.53 11.53 -31.94
C SER A 367 -35.33 12.36 -32.96
N VAL A 368 -36.27 13.19 -32.51
CA VAL A 368 -37.26 13.87 -33.35
C VAL A 368 -37.19 15.39 -33.25
N SER A 369 -36.68 15.95 -32.14
CA SER A 369 -36.55 17.40 -31.95
C SER A 369 -35.18 17.80 -31.41
N HIS A 370 -34.59 18.85 -31.98
CA HIS A 370 -33.35 19.45 -31.45
C HIS A 370 -33.58 20.11 -30.08
N ASP A 371 -34.82 20.50 -29.78
CA ASP A 371 -35.18 21.12 -28.50
C ASP A 371 -35.34 20.09 -27.37
N ALA A 372 -35.26 18.78 -27.67
CA ALA A 372 -35.39 17.70 -26.70
C ALA A 372 -34.11 17.44 -25.89
N THR A 373 -33.03 18.20 -26.09
CA THR A 373 -31.84 18.22 -25.23
C THR A 373 -31.48 19.66 -24.91
N ARG A 374 -31.40 19.99 -23.62
CA ARG A 374 -31.17 21.37 -23.18
C ARG A 374 -30.43 21.43 -21.85
N ARG A 375 -29.64 22.48 -21.66
CA ARG A 375 -29.03 22.83 -20.37
C ARG A 375 -30.06 23.52 -19.47
N PHE A 376 -30.16 23.06 -18.23
CA PHE A 376 -30.99 23.67 -17.20
C PHE A 376 -30.17 23.99 -15.96
N ARG A 377 -30.59 25.06 -15.27
CA ARG A 377 -30.08 25.39 -13.95
C ARG A 377 -31.03 24.92 -12.86
N LYS A 378 -30.47 24.51 -11.71
CA LYS A 378 -31.22 24.16 -10.50
C LYS A 378 -32.15 25.33 -10.15
N GLY A 379 -33.44 25.03 -10.00
CA GLY A 379 -34.48 26.05 -9.75
C GLY A 379 -35.28 26.48 -10.99
N GLU A 380 -34.83 26.18 -12.21
CA GLU A 380 -35.59 26.48 -13.43
C GLU A 380 -36.81 25.56 -13.59
N THR A 381 -37.91 26.07 -14.14
CA THR A 381 -39.09 25.24 -14.44
C THR A 381 -38.89 24.48 -15.76
N MET A 382 -39.08 23.16 -15.71
CA MET A 382 -38.90 22.27 -16.84
C MET A 382 -39.97 22.55 -17.90
N PRO A 383 -39.60 22.84 -19.16
CA PRO A 383 -40.54 23.26 -20.18
C PRO A 383 -41.29 22.07 -20.79
N GLN A 384 -42.47 22.37 -21.35
CA GLN A 384 -43.13 21.47 -22.30
C GLN A 384 -42.43 21.58 -23.66
N LEU A 385 -42.32 20.46 -24.39
CA LEU A 385 -41.85 20.51 -25.77
C LEU A 385 -43.01 20.91 -26.69
N VAL A 386 -42.71 21.77 -27.66
CA VAL A 386 -43.66 22.22 -28.68
C VAL A 386 -43.30 21.54 -29.99
N MET A 387 -44.11 20.57 -30.41
CA MET A 387 -43.87 19.78 -31.61
C MET A 387 -44.82 20.18 -32.72
N ASP A 388 -44.39 19.94 -33.96
CA ASP A 388 -45.24 20.12 -35.15
C ASP A 388 -46.27 19.00 -35.25
N ASP A 389 -47.55 19.37 -35.24
CA ASP A 389 -48.67 18.47 -35.48
C ASP A 389 -49.18 18.64 -36.92
N ARG A 390 -48.58 17.87 -37.82
CA ARG A 390 -48.93 17.89 -39.25
C ARG A 390 -50.39 17.52 -39.44
N ARG A 391 -51.09 18.29 -40.28
CA ARG A 391 -52.48 17.95 -40.63
C ARG A 391 -52.48 16.66 -41.48
N PRO A 392 -53.56 15.86 -41.43
CA PRO A 392 -53.72 14.70 -42.30
C PRO A 392 -53.66 15.03 -43.80
N VAL A 393 -53.88 16.30 -44.15
CA VAL A 393 -53.81 16.85 -45.51
C VAL A 393 -52.64 17.85 -45.58
N PRO A 394 -51.43 17.43 -45.97
CA PRO A 394 -50.19 18.21 -45.79
C PRO A 394 -50.14 19.55 -46.54
N PHE A 395 -50.86 19.68 -47.66
CA PHE A 395 -50.83 20.91 -48.46
C PHE A 395 -51.56 22.10 -47.80
N LEU A 396 -52.33 21.85 -46.73
CA LEU A 396 -53.01 22.91 -45.97
C LEU A 396 -52.08 23.60 -44.95
N ASP A 397 -50.98 22.95 -44.56
CA ASP A 397 -50.06 23.49 -43.54
C ASP A 397 -49.35 24.79 -43.98
N PRO A 398 -48.90 24.96 -45.25
CA PRO A 398 -48.36 26.24 -45.74
C PRO A 398 -49.38 27.39 -45.83
N LEU A 399 -50.67 27.06 -45.98
CA LEU A 399 -51.77 28.04 -46.11
C LEU A 399 -52.32 28.49 -44.76
N LEU A 400 -52.41 27.56 -43.79
CA LEU A 400 -53.07 27.80 -42.49
C LEU A 400 -52.08 27.88 -41.32
N GLY A 401 -50.78 27.76 -41.60
CA GLY A 401 -49.72 27.68 -40.60
C GLY A 401 -49.66 26.31 -39.90
N MET A 402 -48.45 25.87 -39.54
CA MET A 402 -48.22 24.60 -38.84
C MET A 402 -48.93 24.57 -37.49
N ARG A 403 -49.68 23.50 -37.21
CA ARG A 403 -50.21 23.30 -35.85
C ARG A 403 -49.07 22.90 -34.93
N LYS A 404 -49.13 23.39 -33.70
CA LYS A 404 -48.17 23.09 -32.66
C LYS A 404 -48.89 22.33 -31.56
N GLN A 405 -48.36 21.18 -31.16
CA GLN A 405 -48.81 20.41 -30.01
C GLN A 405 -47.81 20.54 -28.87
N ARG A 406 -48.30 20.75 -27.65
CA ARG A 406 -47.46 20.73 -26.44
C ARG A 406 -47.48 19.33 -25.83
N THR A 407 -46.32 18.81 -25.47
CA THR A 407 -46.19 17.48 -24.86
C THR A 407 -45.95 17.58 -23.36
N ASN A 408 -46.31 16.52 -22.63
CA ASN A 408 -45.88 16.30 -21.26
C ASN A 408 -44.50 15.63 -21.30
N ALA A 409 -43.46 16.45 -21.46
CA ALA A 409 -42.08 15.99 -21.57
C ALA A 409 -41.56 15.41 -20.25
N ASP A 410 -40.79 14.32 -20.34
CA ASP A 410 -40.11 13.65 -19.24
C ASP A 410 -38.61 13.79 -19.43
N TRP A 411 -38.00 14.69 -18.67
CA TRP A 411 -36.60 15.07 -18.79
C TRP A 411 -35.73 14.20 -17.89
N SER A 412 -34.59 13.75 -18.41
CA SER A 412 -33.60 12.95 -17.70
C SER A 412 -32.23 13.62 -17.70
N LEU A 413 -31.58 13.71 -16.54
CA LEU A 413 -30.24 14.28 -16.41
C LEU A 413 -29.20 13.36 -17.09
N VAL A 414 -28.42 13.90 -18.02
CA VAL A 414 -27.47 13.11 -18.82
C VAL A 414 -26.01 13.47 -18.53
N SER A 415 -25.74 14.72 -18.18
CA SER A 415 -24.41 15.17 -17.73
C SER A 415 -24.52 16.41 -16.83
N TYR A 416 -23.53 16.59 -15.96
CA TYR A 416 -23.39 17.79 -15.15
C TYR A 416 -22.72 18.92 -15.96
N ASP A 417 -23.02 20.19 -15.64
CA ASP A 417 -22.58 21.36 -16.43
C ASP A 417 -21.05 21.57 -16.42
N ASP A 418 -20.35 21.04 -15.41
CA ASP A 418 -18.89 21.00 -15.31
C ASP A 418 -18.22 19.92 -16.18
N GLN A 419 -19.03 19.04 -16.81
CA GLN A 419 -18.58 17.92 -17.64
C GLN A 419 -19.14 17.96 -19.07
N ALA A 420 -19.89 19.00 -19.44
CA ALA A 420 -20.73 19.05 -20.65
C ALA A 420 -20.37 20.12 -21.69
#